data_AF-A0AAV4B6X6-F1
#
_entry.id   AF-A0AAV4B6X6-F1
#
_cell.length_a   1.000
_cell.length_b   1.000
_cell.length_c   1.000
_cell.angle_alpha   90.00
_cell.angle_beta   90.00
_cell.angle_gamma   90.00
#
_symmetry.space_group_name_H-M   'P 1'
#
loop_
_entity.id
_entity.type
_entity.pdbx_description
1 polymer ?
#
loop_
_entity_poly.entity_id
_entity_poly.type
_entity_poly.pdbx_seq_one_letter_code
_entity_poly.pdbx_strand_id
1 'polypeptide(L)'
;MCSTYSLTMALIPPTIQKPTKTGQAVKIFDTLLKVLEGKGYHIFADRYYTTRRLIDHLITQELHYTGTVQTNRVGFPPEIKSLRIGHMETRH
;
A
#
# COMPACT_ATOMS: atom_id res chain seq x y z
N MET A 1 -27.00 19.58 40.56
CA MET A 1 -27.42 19.14 39.21
C MET A 1 -26.31 19.55 38.25
N CYS A 2 -25.36 18.66 38.02
CA CYS A 2 -25.33 17.74 36.88
C CYS A 2 -25.25 18.50 35.55
N SER A 3 -24.04 18.64 35.01
CA SER A 3 -23.77 18.32 33.62
C SER A 3 -22.26 18.33 33.40
N THR A 4 -21.63 17.19 33.66
CA THR A 4 -20.31 16.89 33.10
C THR A 4 -20.49 16.81 31.59
N TYR A 5 -20.13 17.87 30.88
CA TYR A 5 -19.98 17.83 29.44
C TYR A 5 -18.83 16.89 29.11
N SER A 6 -19.19 15.63 28.88
CA SER A 6 -18.35 14.55 28.39
C SER A 6 -17.79 14.92 27.03
N LEU A 7 -16.68 15.64 27.04
CA LEU A 7 -15.86 15.92 25.86
C LEU A 7 -15.00 14.68 25.54
N THR A 8 -15.63 13.52 25.39
CA THR A 8 -15.02 12.41 24.66
C THR A 8 -15.07 12.80 23.20
N MET A 9 -14.04 13.51 22.75
CA MET A 9 -13.71 13.66 21.34
C MET A 9 -13.60 12.25 20.77
N ALA A 10 -14.67 11.80 20.13
CA ALA A 10 -14.66 10.61 19.32
C ALA A 10 -13.62 10.84 18.21
N LEU A 11 -12.44 10.26 18.38
CA LEU A 11 -11.53 9.94 17.29
C LEU A 11 -12.26 8.90 16.44
N ILE A 12 -13.22 9.36 15.65
CA ILE A 12 -13.75 8.61 14.53
C ILE A 12 -12.58 8.57 13.55
N PRO A 13 -11.89 7.42 13.36
CA PRO A 13 -10.88 7.35 12.32
C PRO A 13 -11.58 7.71 11.00
N PRO A 14 -10.95 8.54 10.13
CA PRO A 14 -11.55 8.85 8.85
C PRO A 14 -11.85 7.52 8.15
N THR A 15 -13.12 7.31 7.79
CA THR A 15 -13.53 6.22 6.92
C THR A 15 -12.94 6.50 5.55
N ILE A 16 -11.69 6.07 5.36
CA ILE A 16 -10.98 6.14 4.08
C ILE A 16 -11.76 5.22 3.13
N GLN A 17 -12.47 5.84 2.20
CA GLN A 17 -13.29 5.16 1.20
C GLN A 17 -12.41 4.14 0.47
N LYS A 18 -12.61 2.85 0.73
CA LYS A 18 -11.96 1.77 -0.02
C LYS A 18 -12.28 1.97 -1.51
N PRO A 19 -11.28 2.20 -2.39
CA PRO A 19 -11.57 2.38 -3.81
C PRO A 19 -12.00 1.04 -4.41
N THR A 20 -13.31 0.89 -4.55
CA THR A 20 -14.01 -0.28 -5.09
C THR A 20 -13.86 -0.39 -6.60
N LYS A 21 -12.68 -0.77 -7.13
CA LYS A 21 -12.53 -1.43 -8.45
C LYS A 21 -11.40 -2.45 -8.40
N THR A 22 -11.79 -3.72 -8.51
CA THR A 22 -11.02 -4.89 -8.07
C THR A 22 -9.96 -5.33 -9.08
N GLY A 23 -8.72 -4.89 -8.88
CA GLY A 23 -7.56 -5.53 -9.51
C GLY A 23 -7.30 -6.91 -8.87
N GLN A 24 -6.90 -7.91 -9.67
CA GLN A 24 -6.60 -9.26 -9.18
C GLN A 24 -5.54 -9.25 -8.06
N ALA A 25 -4.52 -8.40 -8.18
CA ALA A 25 -3.49 -8.23 -7.14
C ALA A 25 -4.11 -7.82 -5.80
N VAL A 26 -5.04 -6.86 -5.77
CA VAL A 26 -5.67 -6.40 -4.52
C VAL A 26 -6.43 -7.54 -3.83
N LYS A 27 -7.20 -8.33 -4.59
CA LYS A 27 -7.92 -9.50 -4.03
C LYS A 27 -6.98 -10.54 -3.44
N ILE A 28 -5.86 -10.82 -4.12
CA ILE A 28 -4.86 -11.78 -3.65
C ILE A 28 -4.27 -11.29 -2.33
N PHE A 29 -3.88 -10.01 -2.26
CA PHE A 29 -3.34 -9.41 -1.06
C PHE A 29 -4.35 -9.39 0.09
N ASP A 30 -5.61 -9.03 -0.16
CA ASP A 30 -6.66 -9.10 0.87
C ASP A 30 -6.82 -10.51 1.43
N THR A 31 -6.77 -11.52 0.57
CA THR A 31 -6.91 -12.93 0.98
C THR A 31 -5.71 -13.38 1.82
N LEU A 32 -4.49 -13.00 1.43
CA LEU A 32 -3.27 -13.38 2.13
C LEU A 32 -3.10 -12.62 3.45
N LEU A 33 -3.45 -11.34 3.47
CA LEU A 33 -3.25 -10.46 4.62
C LEU A 33 -4.34 -10.60 5.69
N LYS A 34 -5.48 -11.23 5.38
CA LYS A 34 -6.56 -11.49 6.34
C LYS A 34 -6.09 -12.22 7.61
N VAL A 35 -5.05 -13.06 7.50
CA VAL A 35 -4.50 -13.83 8.62
C VAL A 35 -3.48 -13.00 9.43
N LEU A 36 -2.99 -11.90 8.86
CA LEU A 36 -1.87 -11.10 9.36
C LEU A 36 -2.30 -9.72 9.86
N GLU A 37 -3.61 -9.45 9.96
CA GLU A 37 -4.16 -8.15 10.39
C GLU A 37 -3.56 -7.71 11.74
N GLY A 38 -2.87 -6.56 11.75
CA GLY A 38 -2.39 -5.90 12.97
C GLY A 38 -0.89 -5.94 13.23
N LYS A 39 -0.05 -6.24 12.23
CA LYS A 39 1.41 -6.29 12.42
C LYS A 39 2.10 -5.58 11.26
N GLY A 40 2.96 -4.61 11.59
CA GLY A 40 3.73 -3.78 10.66
C GLY A 40 4.75 -4.59 9.85
N TYR A 41 4.24 -5.51 9.04
CA TYR A 41 5.02 -6.41 8.23
C TYR A 41 5.53 -5.70 6.97
N HIS A 42 6.73 -6.11 6.57
CA HIS A 42 7.34 -5.68 5.33
C HIS A 42 7.10 -6.72 4.25
N ILE A 43 6.35 -6.33 3.22
CA ILE A 43 5.96 -7.19 2.10
C ILE A 43 6.97 -7.01 0.98
N PHE A 44 7.52 -8.13 0.52
CA PHE A 44 8.33 -8.21 -0.69
C PHE A 44 7.51 -8.86 -1.81
N ALA A 45 7.34 -8.17 -2.93
CA ALA A 45 6.55 -8.68 -4.04
C ALA A 45 7.20 -8.39 -5.40
N ASP A 46 6.89 -9.24 -6.38
CA ASP A 46 7.38 -9.10 -7.74
C ASP A 46 6.61 -8.04 -8.54
N ARG A 47 7.16 -7.65 -9.68
CA ARG A 47 6.68 -6.65 -10.64
C ARG A 47 5.26 -6.86 -11.12
N TYR A 48 4.82 -8.11 -11.18
CA TYR A 48 3.46 -8.41 -11.59
C TYR A 48 2.42 -7.82 -10.62
N TYR A 49 2.76 -7.70 -9.34
CA TYR A 49 1.87 -7.23 -8.29
C TYR A 49 2.00 -5.72 -8.00
N THR A 50 3.09 -5.07 -8.45
CA THR A 50 3.31 -3.63 -8.24
C THR A 50 2.32 -2.80 -9.06
N THR A 51 1.18 -2.48 -8.46
CA THR A 51 0.18 -1.54 -8.99
C THR A 51 0.03 -0.36 -8.06
N ARG A 52 -0.20 0.83 -8.61
CA ARG A 52 -0.38 2.05 -7.80
C ARG A 52 -1.51 1.88 -6.78
N ARG A 53 -2.62 1.27 -7.20
CA ARG A 53 -3.78 1.01 -6.34
C ARG A 53 -3.49 0.05 -5.20
N LEU A 54 -2.67 -0.99 -5.45
CA LEU A 54 -2.24 -1.88 -4.37
C LEU A 54 -1.37 -1.13 -3.36
N ILE A 55 -0.43 -0.30 -3.83
CA ILE A 55 0.44 0.47 -2.95
C ILE A 55 -0.38 1.45 -2.09
N ASP A 56 -1.33 2.18 -2.71
CA ASP A 56 -2.24 3.07 -1.96
C ASP A 56 -3.03 2.28 -0.90
N HIS A 57 -3.50 1.07 -1.22
CA HIS A 57 -4.20 0.20 -0.27
C HIS A 57 -3.29 -0.27 0.87
N LEU A 58 -2.06 -0.69 0.59
CA LEU A 58 -1.11 -1.14 1.60
C LEU A 58 -0.68 -0.02 2.54
N ILE A 59 -0.54 1.21 2.04
CA ILE A 59 -0.23 2.40 2.85
C ILE A 59 -1.37 2.66 3.86
N THR A 60 -2.64 2.52 3.45
CA THR A 60 -3.77 2.68 4.39
C THR A 60 -3.81 1.62 5.49
N GLN A 61 -3.14 0.48 5.30
CA GLN A 61 -3.04 -0.60 6.27
C GLN A 61 -1.74 -0.55 7.09
N GLU A 62 -0.95 0.52 6.97
CA GLU A 62 0.36 0.70 7.63
C GLU A 62 1.35 -0.44 7.32
N LEU A 63 1.25 -1.04 6.14
CA LEU A 63 2.14 -2.11 5.68
C LEU A 63 3.25 -1.53 4.80
N HIS A 64 4.48 -1.93 5.11
CA HIS A 64 5.64 -1.54 4.33
C HIS A 64 5.73 -2.44 3.09
N TYR A 65 5.97 -1.86 1.92
CA TYR A 65 5.97 -2.58 0.66
C TYR A 65 7.24 -2.30 -0.14
N THR A 66 7.89 -3.35 -0.62
CA THR A 66 9.01 -3.25 -1.56
C THR A 66 8.80 -4.23 -2.70
N GLY A 67 8.99 -3.74 -3.91
CA GLY A 67 8.87 -4.56 -5.10
C GLY A 67 9.48 -3.90 -6.32
N THR A 68 9.59 -4.68 -7.38
CA THR A 68 10.15 -4.23 -8.65
C THR A 68 9.08 -3.50 -9.46
N VAL A 69 9.36 -2.30 -9.98
CA VAL A 69 8.37 -1.53 -10.74
C VAL A 69 8.53 -1.76 -12.23
N GLN A 70 7.41 -1.90 -12.95
CA GLN A 70 7.39 -1.87 -14.40
C GLN A 70 7.31 -0.42 -14.88
N THR A 71 8.29 0.04 -15.65
CA THR A 71 8.34 1.40 -16.23
C THR A 71 7.09 1.77 -17.03
N ASN A 72 6.51 0.79 -17.74
CA ASN A 72 5.30 0.98 -18.55
C ASN A 72 3.98 1.03 -17.74
N ARG A 73 4.00 0.89 -16.40
CA ARG A 73 2.78 1.01 -15.58
C ARG A 73 2.31 2.47 -15.49
N VAL A 74 1.00 2.66 -15.50
CA VAL A 74 0.35 3.97 -15.32
C VAL A 74 0.26 4.30 -13.83
N GLY A 75 0.42 5.57 -13.46
CA GLY A 75 0.25 6.06 -12.08
C GLY A 75 1.51 6.12 -11.22
N PHE A 76 2.69 5.85 -11.79
CA PHE A 76 3.98 6.15 -11.17
C PHE A 76 4.54 7.48 -11.68
N PRO A 77 5.22 8.27 -10.84
CA PRO A 77 5.81 9.53 -11.25
C PRO A 77 6.83 9.31 -12.39
N PRO A 78 6.94 10.27 -13.32
CA PRO A 78 7.81 10.14 -14.50
C PRO A 78 9.29 10.03 -14.10
N GLU A 79 9.67 10.60 -12.95
CA GLU A 79 11.01 10.51 -12.38
C GLU A 79 11.46 9.05 -12.23
N ILE A 80 10.62 8.18 -11.67
CA ILE A 80 10.92 6.74 -11.50
C ILE A 80 11.06 6.04 -12.86
N LYS A 81 10.34 6.50 -13.88
CA LYS A 81 10.42 5.94 -15.25
C LYS A 81 11.68 6.38 -15.98
N SER A 82 12.19 7.56 -15.64
CA SER A 82 13.40 8.14 -16.21
C SER A 82 14.69 7.58 -15.61
N LEU A 83 14.60 6.85 -14.48
CA LEU A 83 15.74 6.15 -13.91
C LEU A 83 16.24 5.12 -14.93
N ARG A 84 17.47 5.34 -15.43
CA ARG A 84 18.23 4.31 -16.13
C ARG A 84 18.63 3.28 -15.09
N ILE A 85 17.77 2.28 -14.88
CA ILE A 85 18.08 1.10 -14.07
C ILE A 85 19.10 0.28 -14.88
N GLY A 86 20.35 0.73 -14.86
CA GLY A 86 21.47 -0.08 -15.30
C GLY A 86 21.57 -1.26 -14.36
N HIS A 87 21.62 -2.47 -14.90
CA HIS A 87 21.97 -3.65 -14.13
C HIS A 87 23.32 -3.38 -13.45
N MET A 88 23.33 -3.22 -12.13
CA MET A 88 24.57 -3.23 -11.35
C MET A 88 24.97 -4.69 -11.17
N GLU A 89 25.54 -5.27 -12.21
CA GLU A 89 26.31 -6.50 -12.08
C GLU A 89 27.55 -6.17 -11.25
N THR A 90 27.62 -6.72 -10.04
CA THR A 90 28.82 -6.68 -9.21
C THR A 90 29.90 -7.42 -9.98
N ARG A 91 30.77 -6.66 -10.67
CA ARG A 91 31.97 -7.22 -11.29
C ARG A 91 32.88 -7.69 -10.15
N HIS A 92 32.94 -9.00 -9.95
CA HIS A 92 33.91 -9.68 -9.10
C HIS A 92 35.28 -9.76 -9.79
#